data_AF-A0A4Y2WB26-F1
#
_entry.id   AF-A0A4Y2WB26-F1
#
_cell.length_a   1.000
_cell.length_b   1.000
_cell.length_c   1.000
_cell.angle_alpha   90.00
_cell.angle_beta   90.00
_cell.angle_gamma   90.00
#
_symmetry.space_group_name_H-M   'P 1'
#
loop_
_entity.id
_entity.type
_entity.pdbx_description
1 polymer ?
#
loop_
_entity_poly.entity_id
_entity_poly.type
_entity_poly.pdbx_seq_one_letter_code
_entity_poly.pdbx_strand_id
1 'polypeptide(L)'
;MHIADLLSRPFNEKEMQIDDEEMIETVRTLTKQLQMSDIKKREFKEATLKDQGLKKVQQYWETGWPSSIDKVPKEARSYFRFRHELSVEQDLVFLNSRVVVPVSLRKSMLLLLHEAHCGVEKSKARARQVIFWPNINDDIEKMISTCMVCERYRLQTIKEPLISHTIPHLPFEKIDICDYGGKSYLVVGCYLTKWVDVVQLRNKSSEEVINKLKPMFATHVSQKS
;
A
#
# COMPACT_ATOMS: atom_id res chain seq x y z
N MET A 1 35.26 -3.65 9.68
CA MET A 1 34.01 -3.18 10.32
C MET A 1 33.56 -1.97 9.51
N HIS A 2 32.73 -2.19 8.49
CA HIS A 2 32.29 -1.11 7.60
C HIS A 2 30.86 -0.73 7.94
N ILE A 3 30.76 0.47 8.52
CA ILE A 3 29.54 1.18 8.89
C ILE A 3 28.88 1.62 7.59
N ALA A 4 27.56 1.42 7.48
CA ALA A 4 26.76 1.87 6.35
C ALA A 4 26.66 3.41 6.33
N ASP A 5 26.87 4.00 5.16
CA ASP A 5 26.63 5.41 4.89
C ASP A 5 25.20 5.58 4.37
N LEU A 6 24.40 6.34 5.11
CA LEU A 6 23.10 6.87 4.72
C LEU A 6 23.34 8.33 4.34
N LEU A 7 22.66 8.78 3.26
CA LEU A 7 22.61 10.13 2.67
C LEU A 7 23.58 10.26 1.46
N SER A 8 23.23 10.76 0.28
CA SER A 8 22.23 11.75 -0.10
C SER A 8 21.81 11.47 -1.55
N ARG A 9 20.51 11.29 -1.81
CA ARG A 9 19.97 11.66 -3.12
C ARG A 9 19.56 13.14 -2.99
N PRO A 10 20.18 14.08 -3.72
CA PRO A 10 19.70 15.45 -3.72
C PRO A 10 18.25 15.45 -4.19
N PHE A 11 17.36 15.98 -3.35
CA PHE A 11 15.99 16.28 -3.74
C PHE A 11 16.08 17.31 -4.87
N ASN A 12 15.78 16.88 -6.09
CA ASN A 12 15.69 17.80 -7.20
C ASN A 12 14.41 18.60 -6.97
N GLU A 13 14.52 19.90 -6.65
CA GLU A 13 13.40 20.86 -6.61
C GLU A 13 12.82 21.13 -8.00
N LYS A 14 12.71 20.09 -8.84
CA LYS A 14 11.72 20.16 -9.90
C LYS A 14 10.40 20.00 -9.20
N GLU A 15 9.75 21.14 -8.95
CA GLU A 15 8.29 21.22 -8.82
C GLU A 15 7.72 20.15 -9.74
N MET A 16 7.12 19.14 -9.13
CA MET A 16 6.39 18.13 -9.89
C MET A 16 5.23 18.92 -10.50
N GLN A 17 5.40 19.37 -11.74
CA GLN A 17 4.34 20.02 -12.49
C GLN A 17 3.29 18.95 -12.70
N ILE A 18 2.27 19.02 -11.84
CA ILE A 18 1.04 18.27 -11.99
C ILE A 18 0.29 19.02 -13.11
N ASP A 19 0.59 18.69 -14.36
CA ASP A 19 -0.04 19.31 -15.55
C ASP A 19 -1.50 18.88 -15.76
N ASP A 20 -2.04 18.03 -14.88
CA ASP A 20 -3.46 17.69 -14.90
C ASP A 20 -4.24 18.72 -14.09
N GLU A 21 -4.77 19.72 -14.79
CA GLU A 21 -5.73 20.72 -14.28
C GLU A 21 -6.89 20.03 -13.53
N GLU A 22 -7.33 18.85 -14.00
CA GLU A 22 -8.31 17.98 -13.31
C GLU A 22 -7.81 17.41 -11.97
N MET A 23 -6.54 17.00 -11.88
CA MET A 23 -5.97 16.47 -10.65
C MET A 23 -5.72 17.58 -9.61
N ILE A 24 -5.46 18.80 -10.09
CA ILE A 24 -5.37 20.00 -9.25
C ILE A 24 -6.76 20.39 -8.74
N GLU A 25 -7.81 20.32 -9.57
CA GLU A 25 -9.19 20.64 -9.17
C GLU A 25 -9.73 19.67 -8.11
N THR A 26 -9.45 18.36 -8.26
CA THR A 26 -9.84 17.35 -7.26
C THR A 26 -9.12 17.54 -5.91
N VAL A 27 -7.88 18.04 -5.91
CA VAL A 27 -7.11 18.33 -4.69
C VAL A 27 -7.48 19.69 -4.07
N ARG A 28 -7.79 20.70 -4.89
CA ARG A 28 -8.24 22.03 -4.43
C ARG A 28 -9.63 22.01 -3.80
N THR A 29 -10.47 21.04 -4.14
CA THR A 29 -11.82 20.86 -3.54
C THR A 29 -11.78 20.57 -2.03
N LEU A 30 -10.63 20.15 -1.47
CA LEU A 30 -10.59 19.52 -0.13
C LEU A 30 -9.91 20.35 0.99
N THR A 31 -9.62 21.63 0.80
CA THR A 31 -9.07 22.50 1.87
C THR A 31 -9.57 23.93 1.66
N LYS A 32 -10.16 24.70 2.60
CA LYS A 32 -9.88 24.92 4.03
C LYS A 32 -11.12 25.22 4.89
N GLN A 33 -12.28 25.28 4.27
CA GLN A 33 -13.64 25.33 4.79
C GLN A 33 -14.41 24.68 3.64
N LEU A 34 -15.34 23.76 3.86
CA LEU A 34 -16.01 23.04 2.77
C LEU A 34 -16.47 24.00 1.64
N GLN A 35 -15.63 24.20 0.63
CA GLN A 35 -15.96 24.87 -0.63
C GLN A 35 -16.60 23.80 -1.52
N MET A 36 -17.58 23.12 -0.93
CA MET A 36 -18.52 22.34 -1.69
C MET A 36 -19.42 23.36 -2.41
N SER A 37 -19.66 23.14 -3.71
CA SER A 37 -20.55 23.98 -4.49
C SER A 37 -21.91 24.10 -3.79
N ASP A 38 -22.62 25.21 -3.99
CA ASP A 38 -23.93 25.41 -3.36
C ASP A 38 -24.93 24.29 -3.69
N ILE A 39 -24.74 23.65 -4.85
CA ILE A 39 -25.48 22.45 -5.27
C ILE A 39 -25.21 21.28 -4.31
N LYS A 40 -23.94 20.94 -4.05
CA LYS A 40 -23.60 19.88 -3.09
C LYS A 40 -24.06 20.24 -1.68
N LYS A 41 -24.01 21.52 -1.27
CA LYS A 41 -24.50 21.94 0.05
C LYS A 41 -25.98 21.60 0.20
N ARG A 42 -26.77 21.93 -0.81
CA ARG A 42 -28.21 21.64 -0.85
C ARG A 42 -28.48 20.14 -0.78
N GLU A 43 -27.76 19.35 -1.57
CA GLU A 43 -27.86 17.89 -1.56
C GLU A 43 -27.57 17.30 -0.16
N PHE A 44 -26.51 17.77 0.50
CA PHE A 44 -26.18 17.36 1.86
C PHE A 44 -27.26 17.74 2.87
N LYS A 45 -27.82 18.94 2.78
CA LYS A 45 -28.92 19.38 3.65
C LYS A 45 -30.16 18.51 3.47
N GLU A 46 -30.57 18.29 2.22
CA GLU A 46 -31.72 17.44 1.90
C GLU A 46 -31.52 15.99 2.37
N ALA A 47 -30.31 15.45 2.21
CA ALA A 47 -29.98 14.11 2.69
C ALA A 47 -29.93 14.04 4.23
N THR A 48 -29.41 15.07 4.89
CA THR A 48 -29.39 15.18 6.37
C THR A 48 -30.82 15.20 6.91
N LEU A 49 -31.71 15.95 6.26
CA LEU A 49 -33.15 15.99 6.57
C LEU A 49 -33.89 14.69 6.25
N LYS A 50 -33.28 13.70 5.60
CA LYS A 50 -33.88 12.36 5.41
C LYS A 50 -33.28 11.32 6.35
N ASP A 51 -32.09 11.60 6.89
CA ASP A 51 -31.36 10.69 7.76
C ASP A 51 -31.89 10.74 9.21
N GLN A 52 -32.45 9.62 9.68
CA GLN A 52 -33.04 9.51 11.02
C GLN A 52 -32.00 9.67 12.13
N GLY A 53 -30.77 9.20 11.91
CA GLY A 53 -29.69 9.31 12.88
C GLY A 53 -29.24 10.77 13.02
N LEU A 54 -29.00 11.46 11.91
CA LEU A 54 -28.58 12.86 11.93
C LEU A 54 -29.66 13.81 12.42
N LYS A 55 -30.94 13.56 12.11
CA LYS A 55 -32.08 14.28 12.71
C LYS A 55 -32.07 14.22 14.23
N LYS A 56 -31.80 13.04 14.79
CA LYS A 56 -31.70 12.86 16.24
C LYS A 56 -30.49 13.57 16.81
N VAL A 57 -29.35 13.53 16.11
CA VAL A 57 -28.16 14.30 16.49
C VAL A 57 -28.47 15.80 16.53
N GLN A 58 -29.17 16.34 15.53
CA GLN A 58 -29.61 17.75 15.54
C GLN A 58 -30.54 18.06 16.72
N GLN A 59 -31.50 17.20 16.99
CA GLN A 59 -32.39 17.35 18.15
C GLN A 59 -31.61 17.34 19.48
N TYR A 60 -30.62 16.46 19.63
CA TYR A 60 -29.79 16.37 20.84
C TYR A 60 -28.76 17.50 20.96
N TRP A 61 -28.42 18.16 19.86
CA TRP A 61 -27.61 19.38 19.90
C TRP A 61 -28.35 20.52 20.60
N GLU A 62 -29.65 20.67 20.32
CA GLU A 62 -30.50 21.71 20.93
C GLU A 62 -30.96 21.35 22.35
N THR A 63 -31.39 20.09 22.56
CA THR A 63 -32.01 19.65 23.82
C THR A 63 -31.03 19.02 24.81
N GLY A 64 -29.79 18.77 24.37
CA GLY A 64 -28.79 18.01 25.11
C GLY A 64 -28.88 16.50 24.86
N TRP A 65 -27.72 15.84 24.97
CA TRP A 65 -27.63 14.40 24.83
C TRP A 65 -28.14 13.66 26.09
N PRO A 66 -28.80 12.50 25.94
CA PRO A 66 -29.16 11.67 27.08
C PRO A 66 -27.96 11.25 27.93
N SER A 67 -28.14 11.08 29.24
CA SER A 67 -27.04 10.73 30.16
C SER A 67 -26.47 9.32 29.96
N SER A 68 -27.26 8.39 29.40
CA SER A 68 -26.83 7.02 29.08
C SER A 68 -27.09 6.70 27.62
N ILE A 69 -26.16 5.94 27.01
CA ILE A 69 -26.24 5.43 25.64
C ILE A 69 -27.47 4.53 25.41
N ASP A 70 -27.97 3.86 26.45
CA ASP A 70 -29.12 2.97 26.34
C ASP A 70 -30.40 3.70 25.95
N LYS A 71 -30.51 4.97 26.37
CA LYS A 71 -31.63 5.87 26.06
C LYS A 71 -31.53 6.47 24.66
N VAL A 72 -30.40 6.30 23.97
CA VAL A 72 -30.19 6.80 22.61
C VAL A 72 -30.72 5.78 21.59
N PRO A 73 -31.54 6.19 20.61
CA PRO A 73 -31.98 5.34 19.51
C PRO A 73 -30.82 4.72 18.73
N LYS A 74 -31.01 3.51 18.20
CA LYS A 74 -29.94 2.74 17.52
C LYS A 74 -29.29 3.52 16.38
N GLU A 75 -30.07 4.34 15.69
CA GLU A 75 -29.69 5.17 14.55
C GLU A 75 -28.68 6.26 14.93
N ALA A 76 -28.77 6.78 16.17
CA ALA A 76 -27.91 7.86 16.68
C ALA A 76 -26.81 7.37 17.65
N ARG A 77 -26.89 6.11 18.12
CA ARG A 77 -25.93 5.54 19.09
C ARG A 77 -24.48 5.65 18.64
N SER A 78 -24.22 5.46 17.35
CA SER A 78 -22.86 5.52 16.77
C SER A 78 -22.21 6.90 16.89
N TYR A 79 -23.02 7.95 17.08
CA TYR A 79 -22.58 9.33 17.27
C TYR A 79 -22.40 9.71 18.75
N PHE A 80 -22.95 8.93 19.70
CA PHE A 80 -22.90 9.24 21.13
C PHE A 80 -21.47 9.41 21.68
N ARG A 81 -20.51 8.63 21.16
CA ARG A 81 -19.11 8.73 21.55
C ARG A 81 -18.46 10.07 21.16
N PHE A 82 -19.03 10.77 20.18
CA PHE A 82 -18.55 12.05 19.65
C PHE A 82 -19.38 13.25 20.09
N ARG A 83 -20.37 13.05 20.97
CA ARG A 83 -21.38 14.06 21.33
C ARG A 83 -20.84 15.45 21.72
N HIS A 84 -19.64 15.51 22.29
CA HIS A 84 -19.00 16.77 22.73
C HIS A 84 -18.23 17.49 21.62
N GLU A 85 -17.91 16.79 20.53
CA GLU A 85 -17.19 17.32 19.36
C GLU A 85 -18.12 17.60 18.17
N LEU A 86 -19.38 17.16 18.26
CA LEU A 86 -20.39 17.42 17.25
C LEU A 86 -20.88 18.84 17.37
N SER A 87 -21.20 19.47 16.24
CA SER A 87 -21.84 20.78 16.17
C SER A 87 -22.83 20.81 15.00
N VAL A 88 -23.78 21.74 15.04
CA VAL A 88 -24.75 21.93 13.96
C VAL A 88 -24.67 23.38 13.47
N GLU A 89 -24.51 23.55 12.16
CA GLU A 89 -24.47 24.84 11.50
C GLU A 89 -25.22 24.76 10.16
N GLN A 90 -26.14 25.70 9.91
CA GLN A 90 -26.90 25.77 8.66
C GLN A 90 -27.55 24.44 8.21
N ASP A 91 -28.18 23.72 9.15
CA ASP A 91 -28.80 22.39 8.94
C ASP A 91 -27.84 21.26 8.59
N LEU A 92 -26.53 21.46 8.74
CA LEU A 92 -25.50 20.45 8.57
C LEU A 92 -24.89 20.09 9.93
N VAL A 93 -24.59 18.81 10.10
CA VAL A 93 -23.89 18.30 11.28
C VAL A 93 -22.40 18.24 10.97
N PHE A 94 -21.58 18.73 11.89
CA PHE A 94 -20.12 18.70 11.80
C PHE A 94 -19.54 17.94 12.98
N LEU A 95 -18.38 17.33 12.77
CA LEU A 95 -17.50 16.82 13.82
C LEU A 95 -16.19 17.61 13.78
N ASN A 96 -16.00 18.49 14.75
CA ASN A 96 -15.00 19.55 14.69
C ASN A 96 -15.16 20.36 13.39
N SER A 97 -14.23 20.26 12.44
CA SER A 97 -14.26 20.95 11.15
C SER A 97 -14.74 20.10 9.96
N ARG A 98 -15.19 18.86 10.20
CA ARG A 98 -15.54 17.89 9.14
C ARG A 98 -17.05 17.73 9.04
N VAL A 99 -17.61 17.75 7.82
CA VAL A 99 -19.05 17.50 7.65
C VAL A 99 -19.37 16.03 7.88
N VAL A 100 -20.44 15.78 8.64
CA VAL A 100 -20.95 14.44 8.85
C VAL A 100 -21.78 14.04 7.64
N VAL A 101 -21.38 12.95 6.97
CA VAL A 101 -22.01 12.50 5.72
C VAL A 101 -23.26 11.64 6.02
N PRO A 102 -24.44 12.04 5.52
CA PRO A 102 -25.66 11.24 5.61
C PRO A 102 -25.50 9.87 4.97
N VAL A 103 -26.19 8.85 5.48
CA VAL A 103 -26.04 7.44 5.04
C VAL A 103 -26.18 7.29 3.52
N SER A 104 -27.13 8.00 2.91
CA SER A 104 -27.39 7.96 1.46
C SER A 104 -26.21 8.43 0.60
N LEU A 105 -25.41 9.38 1.11
CA LEU A 105 -24.30 9.99 0.36
C LEU A 105 -22.96 9.27 0.59
N ARG A 106 -22.86 8.40 1.60
CA ARG A 106 -21.60 7.70 1.95
C ARG A 106 -21.00 6.94 0.78
N LYS A 107 -21.82 6.24 -0.01
CA LYS A 107 -21.34 5.49 -1.19
C LYS A 107 -20.70 6.40 -2.23
N SER A 108 -21.34 7.53 -2.53
CA SER A 108 -20.83 8.54 -3.46
C SER A 108 -19.51 9.15 -2.95
N MET A 109 -19.46 9.50 -1.66
CA MET A 109 -18.25 10.06 -1.05
C MET A 109 -17.10 9.04 -0.97
N LEU A 110 -17.39 7.76 -0.74
CA LEU A 110 -16.39 6.69 -0.80
C LEU A 110 -15.78 6.54 -2.19
N LEU A 111 -16.61 6.63 -3.24
CA LEU A 111 -16.13 6.58 -4.62
C LEU A 111 -15.22 7.77 -4.93
N LEU A 112 -15.60 8.98 -4.49
CA LEU A 112 -14.79 10.18 -4.64
C LEU A 112 -13.43 10.08 -3.90
N LEU A 113 -13.44 9.53 -2.68
CA LEU A 113 -12.20 9.28 -1.94
C LEU A 113 -11.30 8.21 -2.60
N HIS A 114 -11.89 7.34 -3.43
CA HIS A 114 -11.23 6.24 -4.11
C HIS A 114 -10.73 6.57 -5.53
N GLU A 115 -11.31 7.58 -6.17
CA GLU A 115 -11.16 7.90 -7.61
C GLU A 115 -9.71 7.87 -8.14
N ALA A 116 -8.75 8.38 -7.36
CA ALA A 116 -7.35 8.43 -7.75
C ALA A 116 -6.56 7.13 -7.45
N HIS A 117 -7.22 6.03 -7.05
CA HIS A 117 -6.61 4.74 -6.65
C HIS A 117 -5.40 4.87 -5.72
N CYS A 118 -5.40 5.90 -4.86
CA CYS A 118 -4.24 6.34 -4.09
C CYS A 118 -3.87 5.43 -2.91
N GLY A 119 -4.60 4.32 -2.72
CA GLY A 119 -4.43 3.40 -1.60
C GLY A 119 -5.08 3.90 -0.30
N VAL A 120 -5.13 3.00 0.68
CA VAL A 120 -5.91 3.15 1.92
C VAL A 120 -5.51 4.38 2.71
N GLU A 121 -4.22 4.56 2.98
CA GLU A 121 -3.75 5.62 3.87
C GLU A 121 -3.95 7.03 3.29
N LYS A 122 -3.79 7.20 1.97
CA LYS A 122 -4.07 8.47 1.31
C LYS A 122 -5.57 8.78 1.31
N SER A 123 -6.44 7.81 1.04
CA SER A 123 -7.90 8.00 1.10
C SER A 123 -8.36 8.34 2.52
N LYS A 124 -7.82 7.67 3.56
CA LYS A 124 -8.08 8.03 4.96
C LYS A 124 -7.60 9.44 5.30
N ALA A 125 -6.41 9.83 4.85
CA ALA A 125 -5.87 11.17 5.09
C ALA A 125 -6.76 12.27 4.48
N ARG A 126 -7.24 12.09 3.24
CA ARG A 126 -8.20 12.99 2.60
C ARG A 126 -9.51 13.06 3.37
N ALA A 127 -10.06 11.91 3.77
CA ALA A 127 -11.29 11.87 4.55
C ALA A 127 -11.18 12.68 5.84
N ARG A 128 -10.07 12.52 6.60
CA ARG A 128 -9.80 13.24 7.85
C ARG A 128 -9.75 14.77 7.70
N GLN A 129 -9.60 15.31 6.50
CA GLN A 129 -9.58 16.76 6.28
C GLN A 129 -10.98 17.35 6.16
N VAL A 130 -11.93 16.62 5.57
CA VAL A 130 -13.20 17.22 5.10
C VAL A 130 -14.47 16.54 5.60
N ILE A 131 -14.47 15.23 5.78
CA ILE A 131 -15.71 14.46 5.95
C ILE A 131 -15.59 13.45 7.08
N PHE A 132 -16.74 13.07 7.63
CA PHE A 132 -16.81 12.12 8.72
C PHE A 132 -18.09 11.29 8.68
N TRP A 133 -17.99 10.02 9.07
CA TRP A 133 -19.10 9.25 9.62
C TRP A 133 -18.53 8.12 10.50
N PRO A 134 -19.33 7.50 11.38
CA PRO A 134 -18.87 6.38 12.18
C PRO A 134 -18.40 5.22 11.29
N ASN A 135 -17.17 4.75 11.54
CA ASN A 135 -16.53 3.63 10.82
C ASN A 135 -16.13 3.94 9.37
N ILE A 136 -15.95 5.23 9.01
CA ILE A 136 -15.42 5.66 7.71
C ILE A 136 -14.11 4.96 7.29
N ASN A 137 -13.20 4.69 8.22
CA ASN A 137 -11.94 4.01 7.91
C ASN A 137 -12.16 2.59 7.41
N ASP A 138 -13.06 1.85 8.07
CA ASP A 138 -13.39 0.46 7.72
C ASP A 138 -14.08 0.42 6.35
N ASP A 139 -14.97 1.38 6.08
CA ASP A 139 -15.64 1.52 4.78
C ASP A 139 -14.64 1.84 3.65
N ILE A 140 -13.65 2.71 3.91
CA ILE A 140 -12.56 3.02 2.96
C ILE A 140 -11.72 1.78 2.68
N GLU A 141 -11.30 1.07 3.72
CA GLU A 141 -10.52 -0.17 3.60
C GLU A 141 -11.26 -1.21 2.79
N LYS A 142 -12.54 -1.43 3.12
CA LYS A 142 -13.40 -2.36 2.40
C LYS A 142 -13.52 -2.00 0.92
N MET A 143 -13.84 -0.74 0.61
CA MET A 143 -13.95 -0.26 -0.78
C MET A 143 -12.66 -0.55 -1.58
N ILE A 144 -11.51 -0.20 -1.01
CA ILE A 144 -10.21 -0.36 -1.67
C ILE A 144 -9.83 -1.83 -1.81
N SER A 145 -10.12 -2.67 -0.81
CA SER A 145 -9.88 -4.12 -0.89
C SER A 145 -10.71 -4.81 -1.97
N THR A 146 -11.89 -4.27 -2.30
CA THR A 146 -12.76 -4.81 -3.36
C THR A 146 -12.42 -4.26 -4.75
N CYS A 147 -11.49 -3.32 -4.85
CA CYS A 147 -11.12 -2.70 -6.11
C CYS A 147 -10.04 -3.53 -6.85
N MET A 148 -10.39 -4.03 -8.04
CA MET A 148 -9.48 -4.81 -8.89
C MET A 148 -8.23 -4.03 -9.30
N VAL A 149 -8.36 -2.73 -9.56
CA VAL A 149 -7.22 -1.87 -9.92
C VAL A 149 -6.27 -1.74 -8.74
N CYS A 150 -6.79 -1.40 -7.55
CA CYS A 150 -5.96 -1.31 -6.35
C CYS A 150 -5.28 -2.63 -6.00
N GLU A 151 -5.98 -3.77 -6.15
CA GLU A 151 -5.40 -5.08 -5.88
C GLU A 151 -4.29 -5.43 -6.89
N ARG A 152 -4.48 -5.13 -8.18
CA ARG A 152 -3.47 -5.38 -9.22
C ARG A 152 -2.15 -4.63 -8.98
N TYR A 153 -2.23 -3.39 -8.48
CA TYR A 153 -1.08 -2.54 -8.22
C TYR A 153 -0.61 -2.55 -6.76
N ARG A 154 -1.22 -3.39 -5.92
CA ARG A 154 -0.82 -3.53 -4.53
C ARG A 154 0.59 -4.12 -4.48
N LEU A 155 1.48 -3.44 -3.76
CA LEU A 155 2.85 -3.91 -3.56
C LEU A 155 2.82 -5.29 -2.88
N GLN A 156 3.22 -6.32 -3.62
CA GLN A 156 3.56 -7.61 -3.03
C GLN A 156 4.90 -7.46 -2.32
N THR A 157 4.88 -7.35 -1.00
CA THR A 157 6.08 -7.43 -0.16
C THR A 157 5.86 -8.66 0.71
N ILE A 158 6.62 -9.75 0.55
CA ILE A 158 8.04 -9.89 0.87
C ILE A 158 8.69 -10.76 -0.21
N LYS A 159 9.78 -10.29 -0.85
CA LYS A 159 10.67 -11.21 -1.57
C LYS A 159 11.26 -12.15 -0.54
N GLU A 160 11.20 -13.46 -0.79
CA GLU A 160 11.83 -14.44 0.10
C GLU A 160 13.27 -14.00 0.41
N PRO A 161 13.69 -14.09 1.69
CA PRO A 161 15.05 -13.74 2.06
C PRO A 161 16.03 -14.61 1.28
N LEU A 162 17.16 -14.03 0.87
CA LEU A 162 18.23 -14.79 0.22
C LEU A 162 18.73 -15.88 1.18
N ILE A 163 18.47 -17.14 0.83
CA ILE A 163 18.95 -18.29 1.60
C ILE A 163 20.41 -18.55 1.20
N SER A 164 21.34 -18.42 2.15
CA SER A 164 22.74 -18.78 1.92
C SER A 164 22.88 -20.30 1.76
N HIS A 165 23.51 -20.75 0.69
CA HIS A 165 23.83 -22.17 0.51
C HIS A 165 24.85 -22.66 1.55
N THR A 166 24.78 -23.94 1.93
CA THR A 166 25.82 -24.58 2.74
C THR A 166 27.16 -24.59 1.98
N ILE A 167 28.24 -24.30 2.69
CA ILE A 167 29.60 -24.37 2.13
C ILE A 167 29.98 -25.86 2.06
N PRO A 168 30.30 -26.39 0.87
CA PRO A 168 30.72 -27.79 0.74
C PRO A 168 32.02 -28.04 1.52
N HIS A 169 32.14 -29.24 2.08
CA HIS A 169 33.28 -29.64 2.90
C HIS A 169 34.43 -30.23 2.07
N LEU A 170 34.13 -30.69 0.85
CA LEU A 170 35.11 -31.29 -0.03
C LEU A 170 35.41 -30.40 -1.26
N PRO A 171 36.66 -30.40 -1.74
CA PRO A 171 36.98 -29.84 -3.05
C PRO A 171 36.10 -30.48 -4.14
N PHE A 172 35.67 -29.67 -5.10
CA PHE A 172 34.90 -30.11 -6.29
C PHE A 172 33.49 -30.69 -6.02
N GLU A 173 32.94 -30.51 -4.81
CA GLU A 173 31.60 -30.98 -4.45
C GLU A 173 30.48 -30.19 -5.13
N LYS A 174 30.75 -28.95 -5.56
CA LYS A 174 29.77 -28.10 -6.25
C LYS A 174 30.23 -27.78 -7.67
N ILE A 175 29.47 -28.31 -8.62
CA ILE A 175 29.63 -28.13 -10.06
C ILE A 175 28.36 -27.46 -10.56
N ASP A 176 28.51 -26.47 -11.42
CA ASP A 176 27.37 -25.75 -12.01
C ASP A 176 27.59 -25.52 -13.51
N ILE A 177 26.52 -25.26 -14.24
CA ILE A 177 26.55 -24.90 -15.65
C ILE A 177 25.92 -23.52 -15.80
N CYS A 178 26.69 -22.57 -16.34
CA CYS A 178 26.20 -21.22 -16.59
C CYS A 178 26.21 -20.90 -18.09
N ASP A 179 25.34 -19.97 -18.49
CA ASP A 179 25.29 -19.46 -19.87
C ASP A 179 25.78 -18.00 -19.89
N TYR A 180 26.69 -17.71 -20.80
CA TYR A 180 27.20 -16.35 -21.02
C TYR A 180 27.45 -16.11 -22.50
N GLY A 181 26.96 -14.99 -23.04
CA GLY A 181 27.15 -14.62 -24.45
C GLY A 181 26.66 -15.67 -25.45
N GLY A 182 25.57 -16.39 -25.13
CA GLY A 182 25.00 -17.44 -25.99
C GLY A 182 25.79 -18.76 -25.98
N LYS A 183 26.76 -18.92 -25.08
CA LYS A 183 27.54 -20.15 -24.90
C LYS A 183 27.34 -20.71 -23.50
N SER A 184 27.39 -22.03 -23.37
CA SER A 184 27.32 -22.72 -22.08
C SER A 184 28.72 -23.07 -21.58
N TYR A 185 28.91 -22.95 -20.27
CA TYR A 185 30.17 -23.22 -19.58
C TYR A 185 29.94 -24.13 -18.39
N LEU A 186 30.82 -25.11 -18.23
CA LEU A 186 30.93 -25.90 -17.03
C LEU A 186 31.84 -25.15 -16.05
N VAL A 187 31.32 -24.85 -14.87
CA VAL A 187 32.04 -24.16 -13.80
C VAL A 187 32.23 -25.14 -12.64
N VAL A 188 33.48 -25.43 -12.34
CA VAL A 188 33.86 -26.29 -11.22
C VAL A 188 34.57 -25.43 -10.18
N GLY A 189 33.92 -25.21 -9.03
CA GLY A 189 34.44 -24.37 -7.96
C GLY A 189 34.93 -25.19 -6.77
N CYS A 190 36.16 -24.93 -6.32
CA CYS A 190 36.64 -25.39 -5.03
C CYS A 190 36.41 -24.29 -3.98
N TYR A 191 35.45 -24.51 -3.07
CA TYR A 191 35.11 -23.52 -2.05
C TYR A 191 36.21 -23.34 -1.00
N LEU A 192 37.04 -24.36 -0.77
CA LEU A 192 38.15 -24.33 0.19
C LEU A 192 39.32 -23.49 -0.35
N THR A 193 39.73 -23.71 -1.60
CA THR A 193 40.90 -23.02 -2.19
C THR A 193 40.53 -21.75 -2.94
N LYS A 194 39.23 -21.46 -3.11
CA LYS A 194 38.71 -20.40 -3.99
C LYS A 194 39.16 -20.53 -5.45
N TRP A 195 39.65 -21.71 -5.84
CA TRP A 195 40.00 -22.01 -7.22
C TRP A 195 38.73 -22.30 -8.02
N VAL A 196 38.64 -21.73 -9.22
CA VAL A 196 37.54 -21.96 -10.14
C VAL A 196 38.12 -22.38 -11.48
N ASP A 197 37.61 -23.48 -12.01
CA ASP A 197 37.96 -23.97 -13.33
C ASP A 197 36.73 -23.89 -14.24
N VAL A 198 36.89 -23.34 -15.44
CA VAL A 198 35.79 -23.00 -16.34
C VAL A 198 36.11 -23.53 -17.73
N VAL A 199 35.22 -24.38 -18.25
CA VAL A 199 35.39 -25.00 -19.57
C VAL A 199 34.13 -24.80 -20.39
N GLN A 200 34.29 -24.32 -21.63
CA GLN A 200 33.17 -24.18 -22.56
C GLN A 200 32.62 -25.55 -22.95
N LEU A 201 31.29 -25.68 -22.91
CA LEU A 201 30.56 -26.85 -23.38
C LEU A 201 30.04 -26.64 -24.80
N ARG A 202 30.01 -27.70 -25.60
CA ARG A 202 29.33 -27.69 -26.92
C ARG A 202 27.82 -27.82 -26.76
N ASN A 203 27.38 -28.59 -25.77
CA ASN A 203 25.99 -28.80 -25.39
C ASN A 203 25.91 -29.21 -23.91
N LYS A 204 24.71 -29.20 -23.33
CA LYS A 204 24.47 -29.57 -21.92
C LYS A 204 24.20 -31.08 -21.74
N SER A 205 24.64 -31.92 -22.68
CA SER A 205 24.47 -33.37 -22.54
C SER A 205 25.37 -33.92 -21.43
N SER A 206 24.92 -34.97 -20.75
CA SER A 206 25.71 -35.64 -19.71
C SER A 206 27.03 -36.19 -20.25
N GLU A 207 27.05 -36.65 -21.51
CA GLU A 207 28.26 -37.17 -22.16
C GLU A 207 29.34 -36.09 -22.30
N GLU A 208 28.99 -34.91 -22.81
CA GLU A 208 29.93 -33.79 -22.94
C GLU A 208 30.44 -33.34 -21.56
N VAL A 209 29.55 -33.24 -20.57
CA VAL A 209 29.93 -32.86 -19.20
C VAL A 209 30.90 -33.87 -18.59
N ILE A 210 30.64 -35.18 -18.73
CA ILE A 210 31.54 -36.23 -18.24
C ILE A 210 32.90 -36.16 -18.95
N ASN A 211 32.91 -35.96 -20.27
CA ASN A 211 34.13 -35.85 -21.05
C ASN A 211 34.98 -34.64 -20.67
N LYS A 212 34.37 -33.54 -20.20
CA LYS A 212 35.09 -32.38 -19.65
C LYS A 212 35.55 -32.58 -18.20
N LEU A 213 34.75 -33.24 -17.36
CA LEU A 213 35.10 -33.47 -15.96
C LEU A 213 36.25 -34.46 -15.78
N LYS A 214 36.33 -35.53 -16.57
CA LYS A 214 37.40 -36.54 -16.49
C LYS A 214 38.82 -35.95 -16.49
N PRO A 215 39.23 -35.12 -17.47
CA PRO A 215 40.56 -34.51 -17.47
C PRO A 215 40.74 -33.48 -16.35
N MET A 216 39.70 -32.74 -15.96
CA MET A 216 39.76 -31.79 -14.85
C MET A 216 40.07 -32.49 -13.54
N PHE A 217 39.39 -33.60 -13.24
CA PHE A 217 39.69 -34.41 -12.06
C PHE A 217 41.07 -35.07 -12.13
N ALA A 218 41.49 -35.57 -13.30
CA ALA A 218 42.82 -36.15 -13.47
C ALA A 218 43.95 -35.13 -13.22
N THR A 219 43.72 -33.85 -13.55
CA THR A 219 44.68 -32.76 -13.36
C THR A 219 44.77 -32.32 -11.89
N HIS A 220 43.62 -32.25 -11.20
CA HIS A 220 43.54 -31.60 -9.89
C HIS A 220 43.41 -32.56 -8.69
N VAL A 221 42.99 -33.82 -8.89
CA VAL A 221 42.70 -34.78 -7.80
C VAL A 221 43.78 -35.88 -7.65
N SER A 222 44.61 -36.13 -8.66
CA SER A 222 45.61 -37.21 -8.64
C SER A 222 46.90 -36.94 -7.83
N GLN A 223 46.98 -35.89 -7.00
CA GLN A 223 48.22 -35.54 -6.26
C GLN A 223 48.14 -35.60 -4.73
N LYS A 224 47.18 -36.33 -4.15
CA LYS A 224 47.25 -36.69 -2.72
C LYS A 224 46.85 -38.15 -2.50
N SER A 225 47.80 -39.05 -2.75
CA SER A 225 47.91 -40.36 -2.08
C SER A 225 48.91 -40.24 -0.94
#